data_AF-A0A5B8YPH5-F1
#
_entry.id   AF-A0A5B8YPH5-F1
#
_cell.length_a   1.000
_cell.length_b   1.000
_cell.length_c   1.000
_cell.angle_alpha   90.00
_cell.angle_beta   90.00
_cell.angle_gamma   90.00
#
_symmetry.space_group_name_H-M   'P 1'
#
loop_
_entity.id
_entity.type
_entity.pdbx_description
1 polymer ?
#
loop_
_entity_poly.entity_id
_entity_poly.type
_entity_poly.pdbx_seq_one_letter_code
_entity_poly.pdbx_strand_id
1 'polypeptide(L)'
;MKKTALFFLVLFAGFLATPTMITYVDENADISMAFTANEEENSSKTQLVFEYTFHESHPGNLGLHFLQEQSALIHYYNQAAGLVFLDVLSPPPKRA
;
A
#
# COMPACT_ATOMS: atom_id res chain seq x y z
N MET A 1 -18.46 -23.22 -33.25
CA MET A 1 -18.41 -24.02 -32.01
C MET A 1 -17.00 -24.11 -31.41
N LYS A 2 -15.97 -24.60 -32.13
CA LYS A 2 -14.61 -24.70 -31.55
C LYS A 2 -13.95 -23.35 -31.25
N LYS A 3 -14.09 -22.36 -32.15
CA LYS A 3 -13.52 -21.00 -31.95
C LYS A 3 -14.18 -20.23 -30.81
N THR A 4 -15.51 -20.38 -30.66
CA THR A 4 -16.27 -19.77 -29.57
C THR A 4 -15.93 -20.42 -28.23
N ALA A 5 -15.76 -21.74 -28.20
CA ALA A 5 -15.30 -22.44 -27.00
C ALA A 5 -13.86 -22.04 -26.61
N LEU A 6 -12.95 -21.91 -27.59
CA LEU A 6 -11.60 -21.42 -27.36
C LEU A 6 -11.61 -20.00 -26.77
N PHE A 7 -12.46 -19.12 -27.31
CA PHE A 7 -12.61 -17.76 -26.80
C PHE A 7 -13.02 -17.74 -25.32
N PHE A 8 -14.08 -18.48 -24.96
CA PHE A 8 -14.53 -18.56 -23.56
C PHE A 8 -13.50 -19.23 -22.66
N LEU A 9 -12.74 -20.21 -23.16
CA LEU A 9 -11.68 -20.86 -22.41
C LEU A 9 -10.54 -19.89 -22.09
N VAL A 10 -10.10 -19.08 -23.06
CA VAL A 10 -9.07 -18.05 -22.83
C VAL A 10 -9.58 -16.96 -21.89
N LEU A 11 -10.83 -16.53 -22.06
CA LEU A 11 -11.46 -15.55 -21.17
C LEU A 11 -11.46 -16.06 -19.71
N PHE A 12 -11.92 -17.28 -19.51
CA PHE A 12 -12.00 -17.91 -18.19
C PHE A 12 -10.62 -18.12 -17.56
N ALA A 13 -9.66 -18.63 -18.34
CA ALA A 13 -8.29 -18.79 -17.89
C ALA A 13 -7.64 -17.45 -17.51
N GLY A 14 -7.95 -16.38 -18.26
CA GLY A 14 -7.52 -15.03 -17.94
C GLY A 14 -8.04 -14.56 -16.59
N PHE A 15 -9.34 -14.71 -16.34
CA PHE A 15 -9.96 -14.35 -15.05
C PHE A 15 -9.36 -15.11 -13.86
N LEU A 16 -9.04 -16.41 -14.03
CA LEU A 16 -8.37 -17.20 -12.99
C LEU A 16 -6.93 -16.72 -12.71
N ALA A 17 -6.23 -16.27 -13.74
CA ALA A 17 -4.84 -15.82 -13.65
C ALA A 17 -4.71 -14.34 -13.21
N THR A 18 -5.80 -13.58 -13.18
CA THR A 18 -5.79 -12.15 -12.83
C THR A 18 -5.18 -11.86 -11.45
N PRO A 19 -5.63 -12.45 -10.33
CA PRO A 19 -5.06 -12.13 -9.01
C PRO A 19 -3.58 -12.49 -8.91
N THR A 20 -3.15 -13.60 -9.52
CA THR A 20 -1.75 -14.04 -9.54
C THR A 20 -0.85 -13.16 -10.42
N MET A 21 -1.37 -12.62 -11.53
CA MET A 21 -0.61 -11.65 -12.33
C MET A 21 -0.51 -10.29 -11.65
N ILE A 22 -1.55 -9.85 -10.94
CA ILE A 22 -1.55 -8.59 -10.20
C ILE A 22 -0.51 -8.64 -9.07
N THR A 23 -0.48 -9.71 -8.27
CA THR A 23 0.52 -9.87 -7.21
C THR A 23 1.94 -10.06 -7.73
N TYR A 24 2.11 -10.54 -8.96
CA TYR A 24 3.43 -10.66 -9.58
C TYR A 24 4.01 -9.30 -9.99
N VAL A 25 3.16 -8.36 -10.40
CA VAL A 25 3.60 -7.01 -10.81
C VAL A 25 3.81 -6.10 -9.60
N ASP A 26 2.94 -6.18 -8.61
CA ASP A 26 3.03 -5.41 -7.37
C ASP A 26 2.64 -6.28 -6.18
N GLU A 27 3.62 -6.53 -5.30
CA GLU A 27 3.46 -7.35 -4.09
C GLU A 27 2.49 -6.70 -3.09
N ASN A 28 2.26 -5.39 -3.17
CA ASN A 28 1.37 -4.64 -2.28
C ASN A 28 -0.03 -4.43 -2.85
N ALA A 29 -0.32 -4.95 -4.04
CA ALA A 29 -1.64 -4.81 -4.64
C ALA A 29 -2.71 -5.54 -3.82
N ASP A 30 -3.77 -4.82 -3.44
CA ASP A 30 -4.86 -5.38 -2.66
C ASP A 30 -5.71 -6.34 -3.50
N ILE A 31 -5.53 -7.64 -3.26
CA ILE A 31 -6.28 -8.75 -3.88
C ILE A 31 -7.39 -9.30 -2.97
N SER A 32 -7.62 -8.69 -1.80
CA SER A 32 -8.55 -9.22 -0.78
C SER A 32 -9.94 -9.46 -1.36
N MET A 33 -10.43 -8.55 -2.21
CA MET A 33 -11.73 -8.66 -2.87
C MET A 33 -11.86 -9.94 -3.72
N ALA A 34 -10.80 -10.35 -4.43
CA ALA A 34 -10.83 -11.53 -5.30
C ALA A 34 -10.92 -12.83 -4.50
N PHE A 35 -10.35 -12.86 -3.29
CA PHE A 35 -10.38 -14.03 -2.40
C PHE A 35 -11.61 -14.03 -1.48
N THR A 36 -12.07 -12.86 -1.01
CA THR A 36 -13.28 -12.73 -0.17
C THR A 36 -14.53 -13.24 -0.89
N ALA A 37 -14.66 -13.02 -2.20
CA ALA A 37 -15.79 -13.54 -2.98
C ALA A 37 -15.83 -15.09 -3.04
N ASN A 38 -14.70 -15.76 -2.83
CA ASN A 38 -14.60 -17.22 -2.85
C ASN A 38 -14.85 -17.85 -1.46
N GLU A 39 -14.92 -17.05 -0.38
CA GLU A 39 -15.17 -17.51 1.00
C GLU A 39 -16.66 -17.47 1.40
N GLU A 40 -17.58 -17.36 0.44
CA GLU A 40 -19.02 -17.11 0.68
C GLU A 40 -19.82 -18.30 1.28
N GLU A 41 -19.15 -19.38 1.72
CA GLU A 41 -19.81 -20.47 2.47
C GLU A 41 -20.30 -20.02 3.86
N ASN A 42 -19.83 -18.88 4.38
CA ASN A 42 -20.28 -18.29 5.65
C ASN A 42 -21.14 -17.03 5.45
N SER A 43 -22.11 -17.09 4.55
CA SER A 43 -22.95 -15.98 4.05
C SER A 43 -23.91 -15.32 5.06
N SER A 44 -23.93 -15.75 6.33
CA SER A 44 -24.81 -15.14 7.33
C SER A 44 -24.28 -13.84 7.96
N LYS A 45 -23.02 -13.44 7.67
CA LYS A 45 -22.39 -12.26 8.29
C LYS A 45 -21.78 -11.24 7.33
N THR A 46 -21.60 -11.56 6.05
CA THR A 46 -20.89 -10.66 5.13
C THR A 46 -21.91 -9.96 4.23
N GLN A 47 -22.51 -8.88 4.76
CA GLN A 47 -23.16 -7.90 3.90
C GLN A 47 -22.06 -7.30 3.01
N LEU A 48 -22.04 -7.68 1.74
CA LEU A 48 -21.20 -7.04 0.71
C LEU A 48 -21.69 -5.60 0.52
N VAL A 49 -21.37 -4.72 1.47
CA VAL A 49 -21.41 -3.28 1.25
C VAL A 49 -20.21 -2.99 0.37
N PHE A 50 -20.46 -2.95 -0.94
CA PHE A 50 -19.51 -2.40 -1.91
C PHE A 50 -19.45 -0.88 -1.68
N GLU A 51 -18.88 -0.48 -0.54
CA GLU A 51 -18.61 0.90 -0.20
C GLU A 51 -17.31 1.28 -0.92
N TYR A 52 -17.43 1.57 -2.21
CA TYR A 52 -16.37 2.30 -2.89
C TYR A 52 -16.46 3.74 -2.39
N THR A 53 -15.68 4.05 -1.34
CA THR A 53 -15.45 5.43 -0.93
C THR A 53 -14.67 6.11 -2.05
N PHE A 54 -15.40 6.71 -2.99
CA PHE A 54 -14.84 7.79 -3.80
C PHE A 54 -14.44 8.86 -2.80
N HIS A 55 -13.17 8.86 -2.38
CA HIS A 55 -12.57 10.06 -1.83
C HIS A 55 -12.61 11.07 -2.97
N GLU A 56 -13.66 11.91 -2.98
CA GLU A 56 -13.62 13.17 -3.70
C GLU A 56 -12.35 13.88 -3.22
N SER A 57 -11.29 13.81 -4.01
CA SER A 57 -10.13 14.65 -3.83
C SER A 57 -10.58 16.06 -4.16
N HIS A 58 -11.19 16.70 -3.17
CA HIS A 58 -11.38 18.14 -3.20
C HIS A 58 -9.98 18.73 -3.45
N PRO A 59 -9.78 19.52 -4.53
CA PRO A 59 -8.45 19.97 -4.93
C PRO A 59 -7.75 20.81 -3.84
N GLY A 60 -8.48 21.29 -2.82
CA GLY A 60 -7.91 21.93 -1.63
C GLY A 60 -7.25 20.98 -0.61
N ASN A 61 -7.61 19.69 -0.58
CA ASN A 61 -7.09 18.73 0.41
C ASN A 61 -5.83 17.99 -0.02
N LEU A 62 -5.49 18.00 -1.31
CA LEU A 62 -4.25 17.38 -1.80
C LEU A 62 -3.00 18.04 -1.20
N GLY A 63 -3.04 19.37 -1.03
CA GLY A 63 -1.99 20.13 -0.37
C GLY A 63 -1.88 19.82 1.13
N LEU A 64 -3.01 19.64 1.83
CA LEU A 64 -3.00 19.32 3.25
C LEU A 64 -2.49 17.90 3.52
N HIS A 65 -2.85 16.93 2.68
CA HIS A 65 -2.32 15.57 2.78
C HIS A 65 -0.80 15.52 2.56
N PHE A 66 -0.30 16.22 1.53
CA PHE A 66 1.13 16.33 1.28
C PHE A 66 1.90 16.96 2.44
N LEU A 67 1.35 18.03 3.05
CA LEU A 67 1.96 18.66 4.23
C LEU A 67 1.92 17.73 5.45
N GLN A 68 0.85 16.97 5.62
CA GLN A 68 0.72 16.01 6.71
C GLN A 68 1.75 14.88 6.57
N GLU A 69 1.89 14.28 5.39
CA GLU A 69 2.95 13.29 5.12
C GLU A 69 4.35 13.86 5.33
N GLN A 70 4.62 15.09 4.86
CA GLN A 70 5.91 15.74 5.03
C GLN A 70 6.22 15.98 6.52
N SER A 71 5.24 16.42 7.31
CA SER A 71 5.42 16.60 8.75
C SER A 71 5.69 15.29 9.50
N ALA A 72 5.07 14.19 9.09
CA ALA A 72 5.31 12.87 9.66
C ALA A 72 6.73 12.37 9.36
N LEU A 73 7.22 12.57 8.12
CA LEU A 73 8.60 12.27 7.76
C LEU A 73 9.61 13.13 8.54
N ILE A 74 9.35 14.43 8.68
CA ILE A 74 10.19 15.34 9.49
C ILE A 74 10.23 14.87 10.95
N HIS A 75 9.12 14.42 11.51
CA HIS A 75 9.09 13.90 12.88
C HIS A 75 9.94 12.64 13.02
N TYR A 76 9.84 11.71 12.06
CA TYR A 76 10.67 10.50 12.03
C TYR A 76 12.17 10.83 11.93
N TYR A 77 12.56 11.75 11.05
CA TYR A 77 13.97 12.18 10.93
C TYR A 77 14.50 12.86 12.19
N ASN A 78 13.70 13.71 12.84
CA ASN A 78 14.10 14.35 14.10
C ASN A 78 14.21 13.36 15.27
N GLN A 79 13.40 12.29 15.26
CA GLN A 79 13.47 11.24 16.28
C GLN A 79 14.60 10.25 16.02
N ALA A 80 14.90 9.96 14.75
CA ALA A 80 16.01 9.10 14.33
C ALA A 80 17.37 9.80 14.34
N ALA A 81 17.40 11.14 14.29
CA ALA A 81 18.57 11.96 14.56
C ALA A 81 18.88 11.96 16.06
N GLY A 82 19.24 10.79 16.59
CA GLY A 82 19.96 10.71 17.85
C GLY A 82 21.17 11.65 17.75
N LEU A 83 21.38 12.49 18.76
CA LEU A 83 22.50 13.43 18.80
C LEU A 83 23.82 12.65 18.62
N VAL A 84 24.38 12.67 17.41
CA VAL A 84 25.70 12.14 17.14
C VAL A 84 26.70 13.16 17.69
N PHE A 85 26.97 13.08 18.98
CA PHE A 85 28.09 13.81 19.56
C PHE A 85 29.38 13.10 19.15
N LEU A 86 30.27 13.80 18.44
CA LEU A 86 31.64 13.32 18.32
C LEU A 86 32.28 13.43 19.70
N ASP A 87 32.73 12.32 20.25
CA ASP A 87 33.55 12.32 21.46
C ASP A 87 34.76 13.24 21.22
N VAL A 88 34.94 14.23 22.10
CA VAL A 88 36.11 15.10 22.05
C VAL A 88 37.31 14.29 22.54
N LEU A 89 37.98 13.61 21.61
CA LEU A 89 39.09 12.69 21.91
C LEU A 89 40.36 13.37 22.44
N SER A 90 40.44 14.70 22.38
CA SER A 90 41.63 15.44 22.78
C SER A 90 41.40 16.23 24.07
N PRO A 91 42.20 16.01 25.13
CA PRO A 91 42.15 16.86 26.31
C PRO A 91 42.59 18.29 25.96
N PRO A 92 42.10 19.31 26.69
CA PRO A 92 42.47 20.70 26.44
C PRO A 92 43.99 20.90 26.63
N PRO A 93 44.62 21.78 25.82
CA PRO A 93 46.06 22.02 25.90
C PRO A 93 46.43 22.57 27.29
N LYS A 94 47.53 22.06 27.84
CA LYS A 94 48.06 22.56 29.12
C LYS A 94 48.54 23.99 28.93
N ARG A 95 48.17 24.89 29.85
CA ARG A 95 48.63 26.28 29.84
C ARG A 95 50.15 26.30 29.97
N ALA A 96 50.79 27.14 29.15
CA ALA A 96 52.22 27.43 29.19
C ALA A 96 52.61 28.11 30.50
#